data_AF-A0AAF0YVT2-F1
#
_entry.id   AF-A0AAF0YVT2-F1
#
_cell.length_a   1.000
_cell.length_b   1.000
_cell.length_c   1.000
_cell.angle_alpha   90.00
_cell.angle_beta   90.00
_cell.angle_gamma   90.00
#
_symmetry.space_group_name_H-M   'P 1'
#
loop_
_entity.id
_entity.type
_entity.pdbx_description
1 polymer ?
#
loop_
_entity_poly.entity_id
_entity_poly.type
_entity_poly.pdbx_seq_one_letter_code
_entity_poly.pdbx_strand_id
1 'polypeptide(L)'
;MLVDTSRSASHEILRPLKNPIVIAAAIGVTLSVTGWTLPSVVFEPLTILSDAAVGLALVFFGVSLSSTRFLEAGTVSRREAAGLAAAKSVLHPAVAIGIAVALGLDSPSVVAAGIMGALPTAQNVFIYSSQYGTAPHLARDVSVITTLAALPTMLVISLLLM
;
A
#
# COMPACT_ATOMS: atom_id res chain seq x y z
N MET A 1 26.02 28.68 -8.85
CA MET A 1 24.55 28.74 -9.07
C MET A 1 23.90 28.23 -7.79
N LEU A 2 23.78 29.12 -6.79
CA LEU A 2 23.32 28.81 -5.45
C LEU A 2 21.79 28.83 -5.45
N VAL A 3 21.16 27.66 -5.43
CA VAL A 3 19.71 27.53 -5.29
C VAL A 3 19.36 27.53 -3.80
N ASP A 4 18.70 28.61 -3.42
CA ASP A 4 17.99 28.90 -2.18
C ASP A 4 17.34 27.66 -1.51
N THR A 5 18.05 27.05 -0.56
CA THR A 5 17.62 25.83 0.17
C THR A 5 16.56 26.13 1.23
N SER A 6 16.40 27.39 1.65
CA SER A 6 15.52 27.77 2.77
C SER A 6 14.04 27.89 2.38
N ARG A 7 13.73 28.19 1.10
CA ARG A 7 12.34 28.21 0.60
C ARG A 7 11.82 26.82 0.21
N SER A 8 12.70 25.86 -0.01
CA SER A 8 12.38 24.51 -0.49
C SER A 8 11.89 23.59 0.65
N ALA A 9 12.50 23.67 1.84
CA ALA A 9 12.13 22.82 2.97
C ALA A 9 10.70 23.07 3.48
N SER A 10 10.26 24.32 3.55
CA SER A 10 8.88 24.66 3.95
C SER A 10 7.85 24.21 2.91
N HIS A 11 8.17 24.32 1.61
CA HIS A 11 7.30 23.84 0.54
C HIS A 11 7.11 22.32 0.55
N GLU A 12 8.16 21.55 0.84
CA GLU A 12 8.11 20.10 0.96
C GLU A 12 7.30 19.65 2.20
N ILE A 13 7.41 20.36 3.33
CA ILE A 13 6.67 20.03 4.57
C ILE A 13 5.17 20.39 4.47
N LEU A 14 4.81 21.42 3.69
CA LEU A 14 3.42 21.84 3.49
C LEU A 14 2.69 21.08 2.37
N ARG A 15 3.40 20.27 1.55
CA ARG A 15 2.79 19.46 0.48
C ARG A 15 1.78 18.41 0.98
N PRO A 16 2.08 17.63 2.05
CA PRO A 16 1.12 16.69 2.62
C PRO A 16 -0.17 17.35 3.11
N LEU A 17 -0.09 18.59 3.62
CA LEU A 17 -1.26 19.34 4.09
C LEU A 17 -2.21 19.74 2.95
N LYS A 18 -1.77 19.70 1.70
CA LYS A 18 -2.60 19.91 0.51
C LYS A 18 -3.09 18.59 -0.10
N ASN A 19 -2.66 17.44 0.43
CA ASN A 19 -3.07 16.14 -0.08
C ASN A 19 -4.49 15.83 0.40
N PRO A 20 -5.48 15.66 -0.49
CA PRO A 20 -6.86 15.37 -0.10
C PRO A 20 -7.00 14.11 0.75
N ILE A 21 -6.12 13.10 0.57
CA ILE A 21 -6.13 11.87 1.36
C ILE A 21 -5.71 12.15 2.80
N VAL A 22 -4.67 12.97 3.00
CA VAL A 22 -4.19 13.37 4.33
C VAL A 22 -5.22 14.27 5.02
N ILE A 23 -5.80 15.21 4.29
CA ILE A 23 -6.87 16.09 4.80
C ILE A 23 -8.08 15.25 5.24
N ALA A 24 -8.54 14.32 4.40
CA ALA A 24 -9.67 13.46 4.73
C ALA A 24 -9.39 12.59 5.98
N ALA A 25 -8.21 11.99 6.07
CA ALA A 25 -7.80 11.22 7.24
C ALA A 25 -7.75 12.08 8.52
N ALA A 26 -7.17 13.28 8.44
CA ALA A 26 -7.09 14.21 9.57
C ALA A 26 -8.48 14.66 10.04
N ILE A 27 -9.40 14.95 9.12
CA ILE A 27 -10.81 15.24 9.43
C ILE A 27 -11.42 14.03 10.14
N GLY A 28 -11.34 12.83 9.55
CA GLY A 28 -11.90 11.61 10.13
C GLY A 28 -11.40 11.33 11.56
N VAL A 29 -10.09 11.45 11.79
CA VAL A 29 -9.50 11.30 13.13
C VAL A 29 -10.01 12.37 14.09
N THR A 30 -10.05 13.64 13.67
CA THR A 30 -10.54 14.74 14.51
C THR A 30 -11.98 14.48 14.95
N LEU A 31 -12.83 14.04 14.04
CA LEU A 31 -14.23 13.72 14.31
C LEU A 31 -14.39 12.51 15.22
N SER A 32 -13.58 11.47 15.02
CA SER A 32 -13.57 10.30 15.88
C SER A 32 -13.16 10.64 17.31
N VAL A 33 -12.23 11.57 17.50
CA VAL A 33 -11.75 11.98 18.83
C VAL A 33 -12.76 12.93 19.52
N THR A 34 -13.38 13.84 18.77
CA THR A 34 -14.37 14.77 19.34
C THR A 34 -15.74 14.12 19.58
N GLY A 35 -15.99 12.96 18.97
CA GLY A 35 -17.29 12.28 19.01
C GLY A 35 -18.38 13.01 18.21
N TRP A 36 -18.00 14.01 17.41
CA TRP A 36 -18.97 14.77 16.61
C TRP A 36 -19.43 13.95 15.42
N THR A 37 -20.74 13.72 15.34
CA THR A 37 -21.36 12.98 14.24
C THR A 37 -21.74 13.92 13.10
N LEU A 38 -21.45 13.49 11.87
CA LEU A 38 -21.90 14.23 10.69
C LEU A 38 -23.43 14.14 10.55
N PRO A 39 -24.09 15.20 10.07
CA PRO A 39 -25.48 15.13 9.62
C PRO A 39 -25.65 14.03 8.56
N SER A 40 -26.77 13.31 8.59
CA SER A 40 -27.07 12.20 7.66
C SER A 40 -26.94 12.60 6.19
N VAL A 41 -27.31 13.85 5.85
CA VAL A 41 -27.19 14.44 4.50
C VAL A 41 -25.77 14.35 3.93
N VAL A 42 -24.75 14.42 4.77
CA VAL A 42 -23.34 14.31 4.36
C VAL A 42 -22.81 12.89 4.57
N PHE A 43 -23.24 12.23 5.64
CA PHE A 43 -22.74 10.90 5.98
C PHE A 43 -23.20 9.81 5.00
N GLU A 44 -24.47 9.83 4.56
CA GLU A 44 -25.00 8.83 3.63
C GLU A 44 -24.25 8.77 2.28
N PRO A 45 -24.01 9.90 1.57
CA PRO A 45 -23.20 9.88 0.35
C PRO A 45 -21.77 9.38 0.59
N LEU A 46 -21.16 9.73 1.73
CA LEU A 46 -19.81 9.29 2.08
C LEU A 46 -19.77 7.78 2.28
N THR A 47 -20.78 7.19 2.93
CA THR A 47 -20.89 5.73 3.12
C THR A 47 -21.02 5.01 1.78
N ILE A 48 -21.88 5.48 0.88
CA ILE A 48 -22.03 4.89 -0.46
C ILE A 48 -20.70 4.97 -1.23
N LEU A 49 -20.02 6.11 -1.16
CA LEU A 49 -18.74 6.30 -1.83
C LEU A 49 -17.64 5.41 -1.23
N SER A 50 -17.58 5.26 0.09
CA SER A 50 -16.59 4.41 0.77
C SER A 50 -16.81 2.93 0.47
N ASP A 51 -18.06 2.47 0.44
CA ASP A 51 -18.40 1.09 0.13
C ASP A 51 -18.01 0.75 -1.32
N ALA A 52 -18.20 1.69 -2.24
CA ALA A 52 -17.79 1.54 -3.65
C ALA A 52 -16.27 1.69 -3.88
N ALA A 53 -15.55 2.36 -2.98
CA ALA A 53 -14.17 2.79 -3.21
C ALA A 53 -13.22 1.62 -3.50
N VAL A 54 -13.30 0.54 -2.72
CA VAL A 54 -12.44 -0.64 -2.91
C VAL A 54 -12.74 -1.31 -4.25
N GLY A 55 -14.03 -1.47 -4.60
CA GLY A 55 -14.44 -2.04 -5.88
C GLY A 55 -13.96 -1.22 -7.07
N LEU A 56 -14.13 0.11 -7.02
CA LEU A 56 -13.65 1.02 -8.06
C LEU A 56 -12.12 0.99 -8.20
N ALA A 57 -11.38 0.95 -7.08
CA ALA A 57 -9.92 0.85 -7.10
C ALA A 57 -9.44 -0.44 -7.79
N LEU A 58 -10.14 -1.56 -7.60
CA LEU A 58 -9.85 -2.82 -8.27
C LEU A 58 -10.22 -2.78 -9.76
N VAL A 59 -11.35 -2.15 -10.13
CA VAL A 59 -11.72 -1.95 -11.54
C VAL A 59 -10.67 -1.11 -12.27
N PHE A 60 -10.26 0.03 -11.69
CA PHE A 60 -9.21 0.87 -12.28
C PHE A 60 -7.87 0.16 -12.40
N PHE A 61 -7.53 -0.69 -11.43
CA PHE A 61 -6.35 -1.54 -11.51
C PHE A 61 -6.45 -2.58 -12.63
N GLY A 62 -7.62 -3.21 -12.80
CA GLY A 62 -7.90 -4.10 -13.93
C GLY A 62 -7.76 -3.39 -15.28
N VAL A 63 -8.31 -2.18 -15.42
CA VAL A 63 -8.13 -1.33 -16.62
C VAL A 63 -6.66 -0.96 -16.82
N SER A 64 -5.93 -0.67 -15.74
CA SER A 64 -4.49 -0.40 -15.82
C SER A 64 -3.69 -1.60 -16.36
N LEU A 65 -4.12 -2.83 -16.09
CA LEU A 65 -3.50 -4.05 -16.62
C LEU A 65 -3.78 -4.28 -18.11
N SER A 66 -4.90 -3.78 -18.64
CA SER A 66 -5.21 -3.87 -20.07
C SER A 66 -4.58 -2.74 -20.89
N SER A 67 -4.40 -1.56 -20.29
CA SER A 67 -3.90 -0.36 -20.96
C SER A 67 -2.40 -0.41 -21.33
N THR A 68 -1.58 -1.18 -20.62
CA THR A 68 -0.21 -1.54 -21.05
C THR A 68 0.02 -2.99 -20.73
N ARG A 69 0.69 -3.76 -21.60
CA ARG A 69 0.82 -5.20 -21.39
C ARG A 69 1.52 -5.45 -20.05
N PHE A 70 0.98 -6.35 -19.24
CA PHE A 70 1.67 -6.84 -18.05
C PHE A 70 3.08 -7.32 -18.46
N LEU A 71 4.12 -6.77 -17.82
CA LEU A 71 5.53 -7.00 -18.17
C LEU A 71 5.90 -6.62 -19.62
N GLU A 72 5.29 -5.60 -20.21
CA GLU A 72 5.64 -5.13 -21.56
C GLU A 72 7.15 -4.89 -21.69
N ALA A 73 7.77 -5.53 -22.68
CA ALA A 73 9.22 -5.47 -22.84
C ALA A 73 9.64 -4.04 -23.20
N GLY A 74 10.47 -3.41 -22.35
CA GLY A 74 11.05 -2.09 -22.60
C GLY A 74 10.48 -0.93 -21.77
N THR A 75 9.38 -1.10 -21.04
CA THR A 75 8.79 -0.03 -20.19
C THR A 75 9.18 -0.16 -18.71
N VAL A 76 9.36 -1.39 -18.22
CA VAL A 76 9.76 -1.70 -16.85
C VAL A 76 10.78 -2.84 -16.86
N SER A 77 11.83 -2.74 -16.05
CA SER A 77 12.77 -3.85 -15.85
C SER A 77 12.05 -5.00 -15.13
N ARG A 78 11.76 -6.10 -15.84
CA ARG A 78 11.11 -7.30 -15.25
C ARG A 78 11.87 -7.82 -14.02
N ARG A 79 13.20 -7.71 -14.04
CA ARG A 79 14.08 -8.09 -12.93
C ARG A 79 13.88 -7.20 -11.71
N GLU A 80 13.65 -5.91 -11.91
CA GLU A 80 13.39 -4.96 -10.84
C GLU A 80 12.02 -5.21 -10.19
N ALA A 81 10.97 -5.40 -11.00
CA ALA A 81 9.64 -5.74 -10.50
C ALA A 81 9.65 -7.08 -9.72
N ALA A 82 10.29 -8.11 -10.26
CA ALA A 82 10.43 -9.40 -9.59
C ALA A 82 11.26 -9.29 -8.29
N GLY A 83 12.35 -8.50 -8.30
CA GLY A 83 13.18 -8.27 -7.12
C GLY A 83 12.43 -7.55 -6.00
N LEU A 84 11.68 -6.50 -6.32
CA LEU A 84 10.85 -5.77 -5.36
C LEU A 84 9.70 -6.64 -4.83
N ALA A 85 9.06 -7.40 -5.70
CA ALA A 85 8.02 -8.34 -5.28
C ALA A 85 8.56 -9.44 -4.36
N ALA A 86 9.73 -10.01 -4.67
CA ALA A 86 10.39 -10.99 -3.80
C ALA A 86 10.80 -10.36 -2.46
N ALA A 87 11.31 -9.14 -2.46
CA ALA A 87 11.60 -8.42 -1.23
C ALA A 87 10.33 -8.24 -0.38
N LYS A 88 9.19 -7.88 -0.98
CA LYS A 88 7.93 -7.70 -0.26
C LYS A 88 7.30 -9.02 0.21
N SER A 89 7.35 -10.07 -0.61
CA SER A 89 6.65 -11.34 -0.36
C SER A 89 7.51 -12.40 0.33
N VAL A 90 8.83 -12.20 0.46
CA VAL A 90 9.72 -13.16 1.13
C VAL A 90 10.59 -12.47 2.17
N LEU A 91 11.35 -11.44 1.79
CA LEU A 91 12.28 -10.79 2.70
C LEU A 91 11.53 -10.10 3.86
N HIS A 92 10.47 -9.35 3.57
CA HIS A 92 9.68 -8.65 4.59
C HIS A 92 9.05 -9.61 5.63
N PRO A 93 8.31 -10.67 5.26
CA PRO A 93 7.80 -11.62 6.26
C PRO A 93 8.92 -12.34 7.02
N ALA A 94 10.03 -12.70 6.37
CA ALA A 94 11.17 -13.31 7.06
C ALA A 94 11.78 -12.38 8.13
N VAL A 95 11.92 -11.09 7.82
CA VAL A 95 12.37 -10.08 8.78
C VAL A 95 11.36 -9.91 9.91
N ALA A 96 10.06 -9.86 9.61
CA ALA A 96 9.01 -9.73 10.62
C ALA A 96 9.01 -10.92 11.60
N ILE A 97 9.15 -12.15 11.09
CA ILE A 97 9.29 -13.37 11.90
C ILE A 97 10.56 -13.30 12.73
N GLY A 98 11.70 -12.94 12.14
CA GLY A 98 12.98 -12.82 12.84
C GLY A 98 12.93 -11.84 14.00
N ILE A 99 12.29 -10.68 13.80
CA ILE A 99 12.06 -9.69 14.86
C ILE A 99 11.12 -10.24 15.94
N ALA A 100 10.01 -10.87 15.56
CA ALA A 100 9.05 -11.46 16.51
C ALA A 100 9.70 -12.53 17.40
N VAL A 101 10.54 -13.38 16.81
CA VAL A 101 11.32 -14.39 17.54
C VAL A 101 12.38 -13.74 18.43
N ALA A 102 13.10 -12.73 17.95
CA ALA A 102 14.11 -12.01 18.73
C ALA A 102 13.52 -11.29 19.95
N LEU A 103 12.26 -10.85 19.87
CA LEU A 103 11.50 -10.26 20.97
C LEU A 103 10.89 -11.32 21.91
N GLY A 104 11.04 -12.61 21.63
CA GLY A 104 10.52 -13.69 22.46
C GLY A 104 8.99 -13.80 22.45
N LEU A 105 8.34 -13.41 21.35
CA LEU A 105 6.88 -13.52 21.22
C LEU A 105 6.42 -14.98 21.21
N ASP A 106 5.19 -15.22 21.63
CA ASP A 106 4.57 -16.54 21.60
C ASP A 106 4.29 -17.00 20.16
N SER A 107 4.19 -18.32 19.96
CA SER A 107 4.06 -18.92 18.63
C SER A 107 2.91 -18.32 17.79
N PRO A 108 1.69 -18.12 18.32
CA PRO A 108 0.62 -17.46 17.58
C PRO A 108 0.96 -16.05 17.09
N SER A 109 1.67 -15.26 17.90
CA SER A 109 2.09 -13.90 17.54
C SER A 109 3.18 -13.89 16.47
N VAL A 110 4.11 -14.85 16.50
CA VAL A 110 5.13 -15.01 15.46
C VAL A 110 4.48 -15.39 14.12
N VAL A 111 3.52 -16.32 14.14
CA VAL A 111 2.73 -16.69 12.95
C VAL A 111 1.97 -15.47 12.42
N ALA A 112 1.29 -14.72 13.29
CA ALA A 112 0.56 -13.52 12.90
C ALA A 112 1.48 -12.46 12.25
N ALA A 113 2.67 -12.22 12.81
CA ALA A 113 3.66 -11.29 12.25
C ALA A 113 4.12 -11.73 10.84
N GLY A 114 4.37 -13.02 10.65
CA GLY A 114 4.71 -13.59 9.35
C GLY A 114 3.59 -13.41 8.32
N ILE A 115 2.35 -13.76 8.68
CA ILE A 115 1.18 -13.60 7.80
C ILE A 115 0.95 -12.13 7.44
N MET A 116 1.04 -11.21 8.41
CA MET A 116 0.93 -9.78 8.16
C MET A 116 2.03 -9.28 7.20
N GLY A 117 3.27 -9.75 7.37
CA GLY A 117 4.36 -9.43 6.45
C GLY A 117 4.13 -9.94 5.02
N ALA A 118 3.47 -11.08 4.90
CA ALA A 118 3.16 -11.75 3.63
C ALA A 118 1.94 -11.18 2.88
N LEU A 119 1.19 -10.25 3.49
CA LEU A 119 0.09 -9.56 2.81
C LEU A 119 0.56 -8.95 1.47
N PRO A 120 -0.31 -8.92 0.45
CA PRO A 120 0.05 -8.34 -0.84
C PRO A 120 0.35 -6.84 -0.70
N THR A 121 1.00 -6.27 -1.71
CA THR A 121 1.26 -4.83 -1.73
C THR A 121 -0.05 -4.07 -1.64
N ALA A 122 -0.11 -3.06 -0.75
CA ALA A 122 -1.31 -2.26 -0.58
C ALA A 122 -1.67 -1.52 -1.87
N GLN A 123 -2.96 -1.51 -2.20
CA GLN A 123 -3.47 -0.87 -3.41
C GLN A 123 -3.13 0.63 -3.48
N ASN A 124 -2.97 1.27 -2.33
CA ASN A 124 -2.57 2.66 -2.21
C ASN A 124 -1.22 2.96 -2.85
N VAL A 125 -0.28 2.00 -2.91
CA VAL A 125 1.02 2.19 -3.57
C VAL A 125 0.82 2.49 -5.06
N PHE A 126 -0.07 1.76 -5.72
CA PHE A 126 -0.41 2.02 -7.12
C PHE A 126 -1.12 3.37 -7.30
N ILE A 127 -2.08 3.68 -6.44
CA ILE A 127 -2.81 4.96 -6.48
C ILE A 127 -1.84 6.14 -6.33
N TYR A 128 -0.94 6.11 -5.34
CA TYR A 128 0.05 7.15 -5.13
C TYR A 128 1.05 7.24 -6.28
N SER A 129 1.54 6.12 -6.78
CA SER A 129 2.46 6.10 -7.94
C SER A 129 1.84 6.77 -9.17
N SER A 130 0.53 6.57 -9.39
CA SER A 130 -0.22 7.17 -10.49
C SER A 130 -0.50 8.64 -10.24
N GLN A 131 -0.88 9.01 -9.02
CA GLN A 131 -1.16 10.40 -8.63
C GLN A 131 0.09 11.28 -8.72
N TYR A 132 1.25 10.76 -8.32
CA TYR A 132 2.52 11.48 -8.31
C TYR A 132 3.38 11.23 -9.56
N GLY A 133 2.88 10.50 -10.56
CA GLY A 133 3.60 10.20 -11.80
C GLY A 133 4.92 9.46 -11.59
N THR A 134 5.05 8.70 -10.50
CA THR A 134 6.30 8.05 -10.10
C THR A 134 6.19 6.54 -10.30
N ALA A 135 6.75 6.03 -11.40
CA ALA A 135 6.82 4.61 -11.74
C ALA A 135 5.48 3.81 -11.60
N PRO A 136 4.35 4.29 -12.15
CA PRO A 136 3.04 3.63 -11.99
C PRO A 136 2.98 2.21 -12.56
N HIS A 137 3.70 1.93 -13.65
CA HIS A 137 3.79 0.60 -14.24
C HIS A 137 4.54 -0.39 -13.34
N LEU A 138 5.61 0.06 -12.66
CA LEU A 138 6.36 -0.77 -11.73
C LEU A 138 5.51 -1.10 -10.50
N ALA A 139 4.83 -0.10 -9.91
CA ALA A 139 3.94 -0.29 -8.78
C ALA A 139 2.81 -1.28 -9.12
N ARG A 140 2.21 -1.15 -10.30
CA ARG A 140 1.19 -2.08 -10.79
C ARG A 140 1.72 -3.51 -10.89
N ASP A 141 2.86 -3.70 -11.56
CA ASP A 141 3.42 -5.04 -11.80
C ASP A 141 3.83 -5.72 -10.47
N VAL A 142 4.43 -4.97 -9.55
CA VAL A 142 4.75 -5.46 -8.19
C VAL A 142 3.47 -5.84 -7.43
N SER A 143 2.41 -5.02 -7.50
CA SER A 143 1.13 -5.34 -6.86
C SER A 143 0.51 -6.63 -7.39
N VAL A 144 0.55 -6.88 -8.71
CA VAL A 144 0.08 -8.15 -9.28
C VAL A 144 0.92 -9.32 -8.78
N ILE A 145 2.25 -9.22 -8.89
CA ILE A 145 3.14 -10.33 -8.50
C ILE A 145 2.97 -10.67 -7.03
N THR A 146 2.95 -9.66 -6.16
CA THR A 146 2.77 -9.86 -4.71
C THR A 146 1.37 -10.39 -4.36
N THR A 147 0.33 -10.05 -5.13
CA THR A 147 -1.02 -10.62 -4.98
C THR A 147 -1.05 -12.11 -5.32
N LEU A 148 -0.42 -12.49 -6.43
CA LEU A 148 -0.30 -13.91 -6.82
C LEU A 148 0.59 -14.71 -5.84
N ALA A 149 1.64 -14.08 -5.32
CA ALA A 149 2.56 -14.72 -4.38
C ALA A 149 2.03 -14.78 -2.93
N ALA A 150 1.08 -13.93 -2.54
CA ALA A 150 0.60 -13.82 -1.16
C ALA A 150 0.05 -15.15 -0.61
N LEU A 151 -0.86 -15.81 -1.35
CA LEU A 151 -1.43 -17.09 -0.91
C LEU A 151 -0.35 -18.19 -0.72
N PRO A 152 0.53 -18.46 -1.70
CA PRO A 152 1.67 -19.36 -1.50
C PRO A 152 2.55 -19.00 -0.32
N THR A 153 2.94 -17.72 -0.18
CA THR A 153 3.80 -17.27 0.92
C THR A 153 3.14 -17.52 2.28
N MET A 154 1.87 -17.12 2.43
CA MET A 154 1.15 -17.31 3.69
C MET A 154 1.02 -18.79 4.05
N LEU A 155 0.74 -19.63 3.05
CA LEU A 155 0.63 -21.08 3.25
C LEU A 155 1.96 -21.69 3.71
N VAL A 156 3.08 -21.28 3.10
CA VAL A 156 4.43 -21.71 3.52
C VAL A 156 4.72 -21.27 4.96
N ILE A 157 4.43 -20.02 5.31
CA ILE A 157 4.63 -19.51 6.68
C ILE A 157 3.78 -20.31 7.67
N SER A 158 2.51 -20.54 7.36
CA SER A 158 1.59 -21.30 8.20
C SER A 158 2.07 -22.73 8.41
N LEU A 159 2.54 -23.42 7.36
CA LEU A 159 3.03 -24.79 7.46
C LEU A 159 4.34 -24.93 8.23
N LEU A 160 5.20 -23.92 8.19
CA LEU A 160 6.51 -23.97 8.85
C LEU A 160 6.47 -23.60 10.33
N LEU A 161 5.46 -22.82 10.74
CA LEU A 161 5.39 -22.22 12.09
C LEU A 161 4.20 -22.70 12.93
N MET A 162 3.25 -23.46 12.34
CA MET A 162 2.17 -24.14 13.08
C MET A 162 2.61 -25.47 13.67
#